data_AF-A0A5C6QI48-F1
#
_entry.id   AF-A0A5C6QI48-F1
#
_cell.length_a   1.000
_cell.length_b   1.000
_cell.length_c   1.000
_cell.angle_alpha   90.00
_cell.angle_beta   90.00
_cell.angle_gamma   90.00
#
_symmetry.space_group_name_H-M   'P 1'
#
loop_
_entity.id
_entity.type
_entity.pdbx_description
1 polymer ?
#
loop_
_entity_poly.entity_id
_entity_poly.type
_entity_poly.pdbx_seq_one_letter_code
_entity_poly.pdbx_strand_id
1 'polypeptide(L)' 'MGITHICDEVGLSPSQALKLFARTVINYGGIPFELKAKQPNVMTATATQELSQGLGGKSESVTSLISDLTEGKAVDVNS' A
#
# COMPACT_ATOMS: atom_id res chain seq x y z
N MET A 1 20.25 -20.09 -0.90
CA MET A 1 21.00 -18.83 -0.69
C MET A 1 20.20 -17.99 0.30
N GLY A 2 20.74 -17.72 1.49
CA GLY A 2 20.03 -17.02 2.57
C GLY A 2 20.55 -15.60 2.78
N ILE A 3 19.85 -14.80 3.58
CA ILE A 3 20.20 -13.39 3.85
C ILE A 3 21.63 -13.21 4.39
N THR A 4 22.12 -14.13 5.22
CA THR A 4 23.48 -14.09 5.77
C THR A 4 24.55 -14.07 4.69
N HIS A 5 24.44 -14.95 3.70
CA HIS A 5 25.42 -15.04 2.62
C HIS A 5 25.45 -13.78 1.76
N ILE A 6 24.28 -13.21 1.46
CA ILE A 6 24.16 -11.95 0.72
C ILE A 6 24.78 -10.80 1.52
N CYS A 7 24.54 -10.75 2.83
CA CYS A 7 25.13 -9.75 3.73
C CYS A 7 26.67 -9.85 3.72
N ASP A 8 27.22 -11.06 3.77
CA ASP A 8 28.68 -11.29 3.72
C ASP A 8 29.30 -10.81 2.40
N GLU A 9 28.64 -11.06 1.25
CA GLU A 9 29.10 -10.60 -0.07
C GLU A 9 29.17 -9.06 -0.18
N VAL A 10 28.29 -8.35 0.52
CA VAL A 10 28.24 -6.88 0.51
C VAL A 10 28.95 -6.23 1.70
N GLY A 11 29.67 -7.01 2.51
CA GLY A 11 30.45 -6.51 3.64
C GLY A 11 29.61 -5.99 4.81
N LEU A 12 28.40 -6.52 4.98
CA LEU A 12 27.50 -6.17 6.09
C LEU A 12 27.22 -7.41 6.96
N SER A 13 27.03 -7.21 8.26
CA SER A 13 26.36 -8.21 9.08
C SER A 13 24.84 -8.16 8.88
N PRO A 14 24.11 -9.28 9.07
CA PRO A 14 22.64 -9.27 9.05
C PRO A 14 22.02 -8.22 9.99
N SER A 15 22.61 -7.98 11.16
CA SER A 15 22.14 -6.96 12.09
C SER A 15 22.30 -5.54 11.56
N GLN A 16 23.37 -5.25 10.80
CA GLN A 16 23.55 -3.94 10.15
C GLN A 16 22.53 -3.76 9.02
N ALA A 17 22.31 -4.79 8.21
CA ALA A 17 21.32 -4.77 7.14
C ALA A 17 19.91 -4.49 7.68
N LEU A 18 19.53 -5.16 8.78
CA LEU A 18 18.24 -4.93 9.43
C LEU A 18 18.11 -3.50 9.99
N LYS A 19 19.16 -2.96 10.62
CA LYS A 19 19.17 -1.57 11.10
C LYS A 19 19.02 -0.56 9.97
N LEU A 20 19.69 -0.79 8.84
CA LEU A 20 19.58 0.06 7.65
C LEU A 20 18.15 -0.01 7.09
N PHE A 21 17.60 -1.21 6.93
CA PHE A 21 16.22 -1.41 6.48
C PHE A 21 15.22 -0.64 7.36
N ALA A 22 15.29 -0.78 8.69
CA ALA A 22 14.40 -0.09 9.60
C ALA A 22 14.50 1.45 9.49
N ARG A 23 15.72 1.99 9.37
CA ARG A 23 15.92 3.44 9.15
C ARG A 23 15.29 3.91 7.85
N THR A 24 15.46 3.15 6.78
CA THR A 24 14.87 3.51 5.48
C THR A 24 13.33 3.44 5.54
N VAL A 25 12.77 2.45 6.24
CA VAL A 25 11.31 2.34 6.43
C VAL A 25 10.75 3.58 7.13
N ILE A 26 11.40 4.03 8.20
CA ILE A 26 11.00 5.23 8.94
C ILE A 26 11.10 6.47 8.06
N ASN A 27 12.22 6.66 7.37
CA ASN A 27 12.46 7.85 6.57
C ASN A 27 11.54 7.94 5.34
N TYR A 28 11.18 6.81 4.76
CA TYR A 28 10.28 6.74 3.60
C TYR A 28 8.80 6.80 4.00
N GLY A 29 8.46 6.53 5.27
CA GLY A 29 7.08 6.39 5.73
C GLY A 29 6.41 5.10 5.25
N GLY A 30 7.20 4.06 4.94
CA GLY A 30 6.70 2.82 4.36
C GLY A 30 7.83 1.89 3.92
N ILE A 31 7.49 0.75 3.31
CA ILE A 31 8.51 -0.22 2.85
C ILE A 31 9.23 0.34 1.61
N PRO A 32 10.57 0.40 1.60
CA PRO A 32 11.37 1.06 0.55
C PRO A 32 11.59 0.17 -0.69
N PHE A 33 10.65 -0.70 -0.98
CA PHE A 33 10.62 -1.53 -2.17
C PHE A 33 9.17 -1.89 -2.48
N GLU A 34 8.91 -2.16 -3.75
CA GLU A 34 7.61 -2.65 -4.18
C GLU A 34 7.36 -4.05 -3.59
N LEU A 35 6.23 -4.21 -2.89
CA LEU A 35 5.80 -5.51 -2.40
C LEU A 35 5.29 -6.35 -3.57
N LYS A 36 6.18 -7.18 -4.13
CA LYS A 36 5.85 -8.13 -5.20
C LYS A 36 5.12 -9.36 -4.67
N ALA A 37 3.96 -9.17 -4.06
CA ALA A 37 3.04 -10.29 -3.87
C ALA A 37 2.53 -10.70 -5.26
N LYS A 38 2.68 -11.98 -5.63
CA LYS A 38 2.21 -12.48 -6.94
C LYS A 38 0.72 -12.24 -7.15
N GLN A 39 -0.03 -12.14 -6.06
CA GLN A 39 -1.46 -11.91 -6.04
C GLN A 39 -1.80 -10.91 -4.92
N PRO A 40 -2.84 -10.08 -5.09
CA PRO A 40 -3.37 -9.26 -4.02
C PRO A 40 -3.79 -10.12 -2.81
N ASN A 41 -3.92 -9.49 -1.64
CA ASN A 41 -4.50 -10.17 -0.49
C ASN A 41 -5.98 -10.53 -0.76
N VAL A 42 -6.54 -11.42 0.07
CA VAL A 42 -7.90 -11.96 -0.11
C VAL A 42 -8.94 -10.84 -0.22
N MET A 43 -8.86 -9.81 0.63
CA MET A 43 -9.81 -8.71 0.65
C MET A 43 -9.80 -7.92 -0.67
N THR A 44 -8.61 -7.57 -1.16
CA THR A 44 -8.45 -6.86 -2.43
C THR A 44 -8.88 -7.73 -3.62
N ALA A 45 -8.59 -9.03 -3.59
CA ALA A 45 -9.02 -9.97 -4.63
C ALA A 45 -10.55 -10.05 -4.71
N THR A 46 -11.22 -10.19 -3.57
CA THR A 46 -12.69 -10.25 -3.48
C THR A 46 -13.32 -8.95 -4.00
N ALA A 47 -12.85 -7.78 -3.54
CA ALA A 47 -13.38 -6.49 -3.99
C ALA A 47 -13.22 -6.29 -5.51
N THR A 48 -12.11 -6.77 -6.08
CA THR A 48 -11.88 -6.72 -7.53
C THR A 48 -12.87 -7.63 -8.28
N GLN A 49 -13.15 -8.82 -7.74
CA GLN A 49 -14.12 -9.74 -8.32
C GLN A 49 -15.54 -9.17 -8.28
N GLU A 50 -15.98 -8.61 -7.15
CA GLU A 50 -17.28 -7.95 -7.00
C GLU A 50 -17.47 -6.82 -8.02
N LEU A 51 -16.44 -5.98 -8.19
CA LEU A 51 -16.46 -4.93 -9.20
C LEU A 51 -16.60 -5.49 -10.62
N SER A 52 -15.88 -6.57 -10.96
CA SER A 52 -15.97 -7.22 -12.27
C SER A 52 -17.34 -7.83 -12.56
N GLN A 53 -18.09 -8.19 -11.51
CA GLN A 53 -19.47 -8.69 -11.60
C GLN A 53 -20.50 -7.55 -11.67
N GLY A 54 -20.06 -6.29 -11.66
CA GLY A 54 -20.94 -5.13 -11.72
C GLY A 54 -21.59 -4.76 -10.38
N LEU A 55 -21.10 -5.31 -9.27
CA LEU A 55 -21.62 -5.04 -7.92
C LEU A 55 -21.01 -3.78 -7.28
N GLY A 56 -20.18 -3.05 -8.01
CA GLY A 56 -19.56 -1.81 -7.53
C GLY A 56 -20.54 -0.64 -7.48
N GLY A 57 -20.35 0.25 -6.50
CA GLY A 57 -21.07 1.53 -6.43
C GLY A 57 -20.73 2.43 -7.62
N LYS A 58 -21.74 3.14 -8.12
CA LYS A 58 -21.59 4.18 -9.15
C LYS A 58 -21.87 5.53 -8.53
N SER A 59 -21.14 6.54 -8.98
CA SER A 59 -21.39 7.93 -8.58
C SER A 59 -21.43 8.80 -9.83
N GLU A 60 -22.34 9.76 -9.86
CA GLU A 60 -22.63 10.57 -11.05
C GLU A 60 -21.65 11.73 -11.26
N SER A 61 -20.92 12.11 -10.20
CA SER A 61 -19.92 13.18 -10.24
C SER A 61 -18.85 13.00 -9.16
N VAL A 62 -17.71 13.69 -9.33
CA VAL A 62 -16.63 13.72 -8.32
C VAL A 62 -17.15 14.25 -6.98
N THR A 63 -18.01 15.27 -7.00
CA THR A 63 -18.61 15.84 -5.78
C THR A 63 -19.48 14.83 -5.06
N SER A 64 -20.31 14.08 -5.79
CA SER A 64 -21.13 12.99 -5.21
C SER A 64 -20.24 11.92 -4.61
N LEU A 65 -19.19 11.49 -5.31
CA LEU A 65 -18.25 10.47 -4.84
C LEU A 65 -17.59 10.87 -3.51
N ILE A 66 -17.13 12.11 -3.40
CA ILE A 66 -16.51 12.62 -2.18
C ILE A 66 -17.52 12.68 -1.04
N SER A 67 -18.77 13.11 -1.30
CA SER A 67 -19.84 13.12 -0.31
C SER A 67 -20.13 11.71 0.22
N ASP A 68 -20.22 10.73 -0.68
CA ASP A 68 -20.52 9.32 -0.36
C ASP A 68 -19.41 8.70 0.50
N LEU A 69 -18.14 8.98 0.18
CA LEU A 69 -16.97 8.42 0.89
C LEU A 69 -16.68 9.09 2.23
N THR A 70 -17.15 10.32 2.45
CA THR A 70 -16.83 11.12 3.65
C THR A 70 -17.99 11.21 4.64
N GLU A 71 -19.06 10.41 4.47
CA GLU A 71 -20.28 10.46 5.29
C GLU A 71 -20.87 11.89 5.39
N GLY A 72 -20.74 12.69 4.33
CA GLY A 72 -21.17 14.09 4.33
C GLY A 72 -20.31 15.05 5.17
N LYS A 73 -19.11 14.65 5.62
CA LYS A 73 -18.20 15.51 6.43
C LYS A 73 -17.25 16.38 5.62
N ALA A 74 -17.11 16.14 4.31
CA ALA A 74 -16.26 16.96 3.44
C ALA A 74 -17.10 17.93 2.59
N VAL A 75 -17.64 18.97 3.21
CA VAL A 75 -18.08 20.18 2.51
C VAL A 75 -17.39 21.37 3.15
N ASP A 76 -16.19 21.68 2.68
CA ASP A 76 -15.74 23.06 2.43
C ASP A 76 -14.51 23.05 1.51
N VAL A 77 -14.71 23.28 0.22
CA VAL A 77 -13.66 23.71 -0.70
C VAL A 77 -14.26 24.83 -1.55
N ASN A 78 -14.51 25.98 -0.92
CA ASN A 78 -14.50 27.31 -1.55
C ASN A 78 -14.88 28.38 -0.50
N SER A 79 -13.87 29.10 0.00
CA SER A 79 -13.96 30.55 0.21
C SER A 79 -12.93 31.22 -0.67
#